data_AF-A0A3D5DB87-F1
#
_entry.id   AF-A0A3D5DB87-F1
#
_cell.length_a   1.000
_cell.length_b   1.000
_cell.length_c   1.000
_cell.angle_alpha   90.00
_cell.angle_beta   90.00
_cell.angle_gamma   90.00
#
_symmetry.space_group_name_H-M   'P 1'
#
loop_
_entity.id
_entity.type
_entity.pdbx_description
1 polymer ?
#
loop_
_entity_poly.entity_id
_entity_poly.type
_entity_poly.pdbx_seq_one_letter_code
_entity_poly.pdbx_strand_id
1 'polypeptide(L)'
;MVLGGAAGPKTAENIAEFCDGWMPLGELYDFEGGMSKIKEACKAVGRNPSNLVVSMFLAKPSIEKVEGLPAKGCSRAIFYLPAKSADVVLPTLDGYTKIM
;
A
#
# COMPACT_ATOMS: atom_id res chain seq x y z
N MET A 1 6.07 -6.29 11.01
CA MET A 1 4.61 -6.25 10.75
C MET A 1 4.25 -5.03 9.90
N VAL A 2 3.34 -5.16 8.92
CA VAL A 2 2.84 -4.01 8.12
C VAL A 2 1.47 -3.61 8.65
N LEU A 3 1.25 -2.31 8.89
CA LEU A 3 -0.04 -1.81 9.39
C LEU A 3 -0.94 -1.37 8.23
N GLY A 4 -2.15 -1.91 8.18
CA GLY A 4 -3.18 -1.50 7.23
C GLY A 4 -4.07 -0.37 7.77
N GLY A 5 -4.52 0.53 6.90
CA GLY A 5 -5.50 1.56 7.24
C GLY A 5 -5.09 2.99 6.90
N ALA A 6 -5.98 3.95 7.18
CA ALA A 6 -5.69 5.36 7.03
C ALA A 6 -4.62 5.80 8.05
N ALA A 7 -3.60 6.52 7.58
CA ALA A 7 -2.53 7.04 8.42
C ALA A 7 -2.97 8.31 9.18
N GLY A 8 -3.90 8.14 10.14
CA GLY A 8 -4.17 9.12 11.17
C GLY A 8 -2.95 9.31 12.11
N PRO A 9 -2.94 10.32 12.98
CA PRO A 9 -1.79 10.63 13.85
C PRO A 9 -1.32 9.41 14.66
N LYS A 10 -2.24 8.71 15.34
CA LYS A 10 -1.86 7.55 16.14
C LYS A 10 -1.39 6.36 15.30
N THR A 11 -2.00 6.17 14.14
CA THR A 11 -1.58 5.16 13.17
C THR A 11 -0.14 5.41 12.72
N ALA A 12 0.19 6.66 12.39
CA ALA A 12 1.53 7.06 11.95
C ALA A 12 2.58 6.87 13.05
N GLU A 13 2.26 7.25 14.30
CA GLU A 13 3.10 6.96 15.48
C GLU A 13 3.38 5.46 15.62
N ASN A 14 2.33 4.64 15.59
CA ASN A 14 2.47 3.18 15.72
C ASN A 14 3.27 2.57 14.56
N ILE A 15 3.12 3.12 13.34
CA ILE A 15 3.92 2.69 12.19
C ILE A 15 5.40 2.98 12.43
N ALA A 16 5.71 4.21 12.86
CA ALA A 16 7.08 4.65 13.10
C ALA A 16 7.74 3.86 14.23
N GLU A 17 7.02 3.56 15.32
CA GLU A 17 7.56 2.94 16.52
C GLU A 17 7.60 1.41 16.44
N PHE A 18 6.57 0.77 15.89
CA PHE A 18 6.37 -0.68 16.06
C PHE A 18 6.28 -1.49 14.76
N CYS A 19 6.11 -0.85 13.60
CA CYS A 19 5.85 -1.55 12.34
C CYS A 19 7.04 -1.52 11.39
N ASP A 20 7.00 -2.33 10.34
CA ASP A 20 7.99 -2.35 9.25
C ASP A 20 7.47 -1.69 7.98
N GLY A 21 6.25 -1.15 8.02
CA GLY A 21 5.60 -0.64 6.82
C GLY A 21 4.18 -0.20 7.01
N TRP A 22 3.62 0.31 5.91
CA TRP A 22 2.26 0.81 5.82
C TRP A 22 1.55 0.25 4.59
N MET A 23 0.25 -0.05 4.73
CA MET A 23 -0.58 -0.59 3.66
C MET A 23 -1.90 0.18 3.55
N PRO A 24 -1.96 1.23 2.71
CA PRO A 24 -3.21 1.93 2.41
C PRO A 24 -4.15 1.08 1.57
N LEU A 25 -5.43 1.46 1.61
CA LEU A 25 -6.52 0.85 0.86
C LEU A 25 -6.70 1.59 -0.48
N GLY A 26 -5.88 1.27 -1.47
CA GLY A 26 -6.01 1.75 -2.85
C GLY A 26 -6.20 3.26 -2.96
N GLU A 27 -7.16 3.67 -3.78
CA GLU A 27 -7.56 5.08 -3.95
C GLU A 27 -8.57 5.55 -2.87
N LEU A 28 -8.89 4.74 -1.85
CA LEU A 28 -9.87 5.08 -0.81
C LEU A 28 -9.27 5.94 0.31
N TYR A 29 -7.95 6.01 0.43
CA TYR A 29 -7.25 6.84 1.42
C TYR A 29 -6.35 7.88 0.78
N ASP A 30 -6.16 9.00 1.48
CA ASP A 30 -5.17 10.01 1.14
C ASP A 30 -3.75 9.45 1.33
N PHE A 31 -3.13 9.05 0.22
CA PHE A 31 -1.79 8.48 0.21
C PHE A 31 -0.73 9.50 0.63
N GLU A 32 -0.77 10.70 0.07
CA GLU A 32 0.27 11.71 0.24
C GLU A 32 0.24 12.30 1.65
N GLY A 33 -0.94 12.67 2.14
CA GLY A 33 -1.09 13.13 3.51
C GLY A 33 -0.75 12.05 4.54
N GLY A 34 -1.06 10.78 4.22
CA GLY A 34 -0.65 9.64 5.04
C GLY A 34 0.88 9.47 5.10
N MET A 35 1.55 9.50 3.95
CA MET A 35 3.01 9.42 3.88
C MET A 35 3.69 10.60 4.58
N SER A 36 3.12 11.81 4.50
CA SER A 36 3.62 12.98 5.22
C SER A 36 3.63 12.74 6.73
N LYS A 37 2.50 12.30 7.30
CA LYS A 37 2.37 12.01 8.74
C LYS A 37 3.30 10.89 9.18
N ILE A 38 3.46 9.84 8.39
CA ILE A 38 4.39 8.74 8.68
C ILE A 38 5.84 9.24 8.71
N LYS A 39 6.25 10.10 7.77
CA LYS A 39 7.59 10.69 7.74
C LYS A 39 7.84 11.57 8.96
N GLU A 40 6.87 12.37 9.36
CA GLU A 40 6.93 13.19 10.57
C GLU A 40 7.06 12.34 11.84
N ALA A 41 6.25 11.29 11.97
CA ALA A 41 6.31 10.35 13.08
C ALA A 41 7.66 9.61 13.13
N CYS A 42 8.19 9.18 11.99
CA CYS A 42 9.53 8.57 11.91
C CYS A 42 10.62 9.52 12.39
N LYS A 43 10.56 10.79 11.97
CA LYS A 43 11.51 11.83 12.41
C LYS A 43 11.46 12.05 13.92
N ALA A 44 10.27 12.04 14.53
CA ALA A 44 10.10 12.23 15.97
C ALA A 44 10.76 11.12 16.81
N VAL A 45 10.84 9.89 16.29
CA VAL A 45 11.47 8.74 16.97
C VAL A 45 12.88 8.42 16.45
N GLY A 46 13.45 9.27 15.58
CA GLY A 46 14.80 9.07 15.02
C GLY A 46 14.91 7.91 14.00
N ARG A 47 13.80 7.48 13.40
CA ARG A 47 13.76 6.42 12.39
C ARG A 47 13.88 6.98 10.98
N ASN A 48 14.62 6.28 10.11
CA ASN A 48 14.64 6.59 8.68
C ASN A 48 13.34 6.08 8.01
N PRO A 49 12.48 6.96 7.45
CA PRO A 49 11.24 6.55 6.80
C PRO A 49 11.45 5.67 5.55
N SER A 50 12.62 5.73 4.90
CA SER A 50 12.95 4.87 3.76
C SER A 50 13.06 3.39 4.11
N ASN A 51 13.18 3.05 5.40
CA ASN A 51 13.19 1.66 5.87
C ASN A 51 11.79 1.04 5.93
N LEU A 52 10.72 1.82 5.71
CA LEU A 52 9.35 1.33 5.72
C LEU A 52 8.95 0.74 4.37
N VAL A 53 8.38 -0.45 4.39
CA VAL A 53 7.79 -1.09 3.21
C VAL A 53 6.38 -0.55 2.99
N VAL A 54 6.12 0.05 1.83
CA VAL A 54 4.78 0.51 1.46
C VAL A 54 4.16 -0.47 0.48
N SER A 55 2.99 -1.03 0.85
CA SER A 55 2.25 -2.00 0.04
C SER A 55 0.88 -1.42 -0.35
N MET A 56 0.55 -1.35 -1.63
CA MET A 56 -0.75 -0.86 -2.09
C MET A 56 -1.78 -1.99 -2.07
N PHE A 57 -2.70 -1.98 -1.10
CA PHE A 57 -3.80 -2.95 -1.05
C PHE A 57 -4.96 -2.49 -1.94
N LEU A 58 -5.64 -3.41 -2.63
CA LEU A 58 -6.62 -3.08 -3.68
C LEU A 58 -6.05 -2.14 -4.74
N ALA A 59 -4.82 -2.42 -5.19
CA ALA A 59 -4.23 -1.68 -6.30
C ALA A 59 -5.15 -1.79 -7.54
N LYS A 60 -5.27 -0.69 -8.30
CA LYS A 60 -6.08 -0.67 -9.52
C LYS A 60 -5.37 -1.51 -10.60
N PRO A 61 -6.02 -2.52 -11.20
CA PRO A 61 -5.39 -3.39 -12.17
C PRO A 61 -5.27 -2.71 -13.55
N SER A 62 -4.33 -1.77 -13.67
CA SER A 62 -4.00 -1.03 -14.88
C SER A 62 -2.48 -0.86 -14.96
N ILE A 63 -1.90 -1.03 -16.16
CA ILE A 63 -0.46 -0.87 -16.42
C ILE A 63 0.03 0.48 -15.90
N GLU A 64 -0.60 1.57 -16.33
CA GLU A 64 -0.24 2.94 -15.95
C GLU A 64 -0.22 3.13 -14.42
N LYS A 65 -1.20 2.56 -13.72
CA LYS A 65 -1.32 2.70 -12.27
C LYS A 65 -0.26 1.88 -11.55
N VAL A 66 0.06 0.68 -12.04
CA VAL A 66 1.08 -0.20 -11.47
C VAL A 66 2.48 0.38 -11.69
N GLU A 67 2.79 0.85 -12.90
CA GLU A 67 4.06 1.51 -13.24
C GLU A 67 4.32 2.78 -12.44
N GLY A 68 3.25 3.47 -12.00
CA GLY A 68 3.35 4.66 -11.14
C GLY A 68 3.60 4.36 -9.65
N LEU A 69 3.46 3.11 -9.19
CA LEU A 69 3.60 2.77 -7.76
C LEU A 69 5.03 2.96 -7.21
N PRO A 70 6.11 2.56 -7.92
CA PRO A 70 7.48 2.77 -7.45
C PRO A 70 7.81 4.24 -7.22
N ALA A 71 7.32 5.15 -8.06
CA ALA A 71 7.51 6.60 -7.89
C ALA A 71 6.89 7.14 -6.59
N LYS A 72 5.88 6.44 -6.06
CA LYS A 72 5.24 6.74 -4.76
C LYS A 72 5.94 6.06 -3.58
N GLY A 73 7.02 5.30 -3.81
CA GLY A 73 7.72 4.51 -2.80
C GLY A 73 7.03 3.19 -2.45
N CYS A 74 6.05 2.74 -3.25
CA CYS A 74 5.42 1.44 -3.06
C CYS A 74 6.29 0.34 -3.68
N SER A 75 6.55 -0.73 -2.92
CA SER A 75 7.32 -1.88 -3.37
C SER A 75 6.47 -3.14 -3.59
N ARG A 76 5.18 -3.08 -3.27
CA ARG A 76 4.23 -4.18 -3.44
C ARG A 76 2.86 -3.66 -3.86
N ALA A 77 2.22 -4.36 -4.80
CA ALA A 77 0.82 -4.19 -5.15
C ALA A 77 0.04 -5.46 -4.81
N ILE A 78 -1.18 -5.32 -4.27
CA ILE A 78 -2.06 -6.43 -3.96
C ILE A 78 -3.39 -6.18 -4.68
N PHE A 79 -3.72 -7.07 -5.62
CA PHE A 79 -4.96 -7.01 -6.38
C PHE A 79 -6.08 -7.77 -5.68
N TYR A 80 -7.31 -7.33 -5.91
CA TYR A 80 -8.50 -7.99 -5.39
C TYR A 80 -8.90 -9.17 -6.27
N LEU A 81 -9.24 -10.30 -5.68
CA LEU A 81 -9.99 -11.34 -6.37
C LEU A 81 -11.38 -11.46 -5.76
N PRO A 82 -12.45 -11.49 -6.57
CA PRO A 82 -13.80 -11.63 -6.05
C PRO A 82 -13.99 -13.01 -5.42
N ALA A 83 -14.71 -13.07 -4.30
CA ALA A 83 -15.15 -14.33 -3.70
C ALA A 83 -16.28 -14.96 -4.54
N LYS A 84 -15.92 -15.51 -5.71
CA LYS A 84 -16.79 -16.13 -6.69
C LYS A 84 -16.23 -17.50 -7.10
N SER A 85 -16.97 -18.20 -7.95
CA SER A 85 -16.56 -19.48 -8.51
C SER A 85 -15.32 -19.37 -9.41
N ALA A 86 -14.67 -20.51 -9.64
CA ALA A 86 -13.40 -20.59 -10.37
C ALA A 86 -13.48 -20.06 -11.81
N ASP A 87 -14.63 -20.26 -12.48
CA ASP A 87 -14.92 -19.74 -13.82
C ASP A 87 -14.90 -18.20 -13.89
N VAL A 88 -15.06 -17.51 -12.76
CA VAL A 88 -14.93 -16.06 -12.68
C VAL A 88 -13.55 -15.64 -12.19
N VAL A 89 -13.01 -16.34 -11.18
CA VAL A 89 -11.74 -15.98 -10.54
C VAL A 89 -10.54 -16.23 -11.45
N LEU A 90 -10.48 -17.38 -12.14
CA LEU A 90 -9.33 -17.75 -12.97
C LEU A 90 -9.13 -16.78 -14.14
N PRO A 91 -10.16 -16.41 -14.95
CA PRO A 91 -9.97 -15.42 -16.00
C PRO A 91 -9.60 -14.03 -15.47
N THR A 92 -10.05 -13.66 -14.27
CA THR A 92 -9.66 -12.40 -13.63
C THR A 92 -8.16 -12.42 -13.27
N LEU A 93 -7.68 -13.54 -12.72
CA LEU A 93 -6.27 -13.73 -12.39
C LEU A 93 -5.38 -13.72 -13.64
N ASP A 94 -5.79 -14.41 -14.71
CA ASP A 94 -5.12 -14.37 -16.02
C ASP A 94 -5.08 -12.94 -16.61
N GLY A 95 -6.10 -12.13 -16.32
CA GLY A 95 -6.10 -10.72 -16.66
C GLY A 95 -4.97 -9.94 -16.00
N TYR A 96 -4.61 -10.28 -14.76
CA TYR A 96 -3.55 -9.59 -14.01
C TYR A 96 -2.14 -9.91 -14.53
N THR A 97 -1.93 -11.04 -15.17
CA THR A 97 -0.61 -11.35 -15.77
C THR A 97 -0.25 -10.43 -16.93
N LYS A 98 -1.22 -9.68 -17.48
CA LYS A 98 -1.01 -8.72 -18.57
C LYS A 98 -0.54 -7.34 -18.10
N ILE A 99 -0.57 -7.10 -16.79
CA ILE A 99 -0.22 -5.83 -16.16
C ILE A 99 0.93 -5.97 -15.14
N MET A 100 1.57 -7.15 -15.14
CA MET A 100 2.67 -7.52 -14.26
C MET A 100 3.93 -7.80 -15.07
#